data_AF-A0A9D9RWC8-F1
#
_entry.id   AF-A0A9D9RWC8-F1
#
_cell.length_a   1.000
_cell.length_b   1.000
_cell.length_c   1.000
_cell.angle_alpha   90.00
_cell.angle_beta   90.00
_cell.angle_gamma   90.00
#
_symmetry.space_group_name_H-M   'P 1'
#
loop_
_entity.id
_entity.type
_entity.pdbx_description
1 polymer ?
#
loop_
_entity_poly.entity_id
_entity_poly.type
_entity_poly.pdbx_seq_one_letter_code
_entity_poly.pdbx_strand_id
1 'polypeptide(L)'
;TKRNWHLDRQQFPPTLHMTVQFGHAGVVDEFLNDLNEAASVVRKPSFEKTANKWLIKVANFLVRILPEAWATRMMDKASSLLGGGGGLPGKMAPMYGLIGSLPNRGDLKELVLDLLDGMMRYKK
;
A
#
# COMPACT_ATOMS: atom_id res chain seq x y z
N THR A 1 7.49 8.05 -6.58
CA THR A 1 6.98 8.97 -5.52
C THR A 1 6.65 10.31 -6.16
N LYS A 2 5.69 11.10 -5.65
CA LYS A 2 5.25 12.35 -6.35
C LYS A 2 6.33 13.44 -6.41
N ARG A 3 7.23 13.46 -5.43
CA ARG A 3 8.31 14.46 -5.28
C ARG A 3 9.70 13.86 -5.41
N ASN A 4 9.79 12.70 -6.07
CA ASN A 4 11.04 11.97 -6.33
C ASN A 4 11.92 11.60 -5.11
N TRP A 5 11.45 11.80 -3.88
CA TRP A 5 12.10 11.26 -2.69
C TRP A 5 11.98 9.74 -2.62
N HIS A 6 13.09 9.07 -2.30
CA HIS A 6 13.15 7.63 -2.08
C HIS A 6 13.51 7.41 -0.60
N LEU A 7 12.54 6.89 0.15
CA LEU A 7 12.68 6.61 1.58
C LEU A 7 12.54 5.11 1.80
N ASP A 8 13.31 4.60 2.74
CA ASP A 8 13.20 3.20 3.14
C ASP A 8 11.90 3.02 3.93
N ARG A 9 11.14 2.00 3.54
CA ARG A 9 9.87 1.65 4.19
C ARG A 9 10.13 0.43 5.05
N GLN A 10 10.09 0.59 6.36
CA GLN A 10 10.26 -0.51 7.28
C GLN A 10 8.91 -1.12 7.64
N GLN A 11 8.92 -2.41 7.92
CA GLN A 11 7.78 -3.16 8.41
C GLN A 11 8.06 -3.62 9.84
N PHE A 12 7.02 -3.65 10.69
CA PHE A 12 7.07 -4.16 12.07
C PHE A 12 8.10 -3.46 12.99
N PRO A 13 7.87 -2.21 13.42
CA PRO A 13 6.67 -1.39 13.21
C PRO A 13 6.64 -0.68 11.84
N PRO A 14 5.47 -0.24 11.35
CA PRO A 14 5.39 0.56 10.12
C PRO A 14 6.06 1.92 10.32
N THR A 15 7.23 2.13 9.72
CA THR A 15 8.00 3.38 9.81
C THR A 15 8.62 3.75 8.47
N LEU A 16 9.01 5.02 8.34
CA LEU A 16 9.85 5.51 7.25
C LEU A 16 11.24 5.79 7.82
N HIS A 17 12.28 5.34 7.12
CA HIS A 17 13.67 5.49 7.49
C HIS A 17 14.47 6.18 6.36
N MET A 18 15.48 6.96 6.72
CA MET A 18 16.43 7.56 5.79
C MET A 18 17.81 7.58 6.44
N THR A 19 18.82 7.12 5.69
CA THR A 19 20.23 7.29 6.05
C THR A 19 20.75 8.61 5.52
N VAL A 20 21.22 9.49 6.40
CA VAL A 20 21.79 10.79 6.01
C VAL A 20 23.29 10.65 5.72
N GLN A 21 23.71 11.28 4.63
CA GLN A 21 25.10 11.33 4.16
C GLN A 21 25.45 12.77 3.74
N PHE A 22 26.75 13.09 3.65
CA PHE A 22 27.21 14.44 3.30
C PHE A 22 26.62 14.99 1.99
N GLY A 23 26.40 14.14 0.99
CA GLY A 23 25.76 14.54 -0.28
C GLY A 23 24.35 15.13 -0.15
N HIS A 24 23.68 14.93 0.99
CA HIS A 24 22.34 15.47 1.23
C HIS A 24 22.34 16.90 1.79
N ALA A 25 23.50 17.47 2.12
CA ALA A 25 23.60 18.79 2.75
C ALA A 25 22.93 19.90 1.92
N GLY A 26 22.98 19.80 0.58
CA GLY A 26 22.38 20.78 -0.33
C GLY A 26 20.87 20.67 -0.51
N VAL A 27 20.21 19.62 0.02
CA VAL A 27 18.78 19.36 -0.21
C VAL A 27 17.98 19.27 1.09
N VAL A 28 18.60 19.61 2.23
CA VAL A 28 17.97 19.51 3.56
C VAL A 28 16.69 20.34 3.64
N ASP A 29 16.76 21.61 3.23
CA ASP A 29 15.62 22.52 3.33
C ASP A 29 14.48 22.12 2.40
N GLU A 30 14.81 21.70 1.17
CA GLU A 30 13.84 21.17 0.21
C GLU A 30 13.14 19.92 0.77
N PHE A 31 13.92 18.98 1.32
CA PHE A 31 13.40 17.77 1.92
C PHE A 31 12.43 18.06 3.08
N LEU A 32 12.82 18.95 4.00
CA LEU A 32 12.00 19.29 5.16
C LEU A 32 10.71 20.01 4.76
N ASN A 33 10.78 20.90 3.78
CA ASN A 33 9.60 21.59 3.25
C ASN A 33 8.61 20.60 2.62
N ASP A 34 9.12 19.71 1.76
CA ASP A 34 8.32 18.68 1.10
C ASP A 34 7.71 17.68 2.08
N LEU A 35 8.48 17.26 3.09
CA LEU A 35 8.01 16.36 4.14
C LEU A 35 6.90 17.02 4.97
N ASN A 36 7.07 18.29 5.33
CA ASN A 36 6.06 19.03 6.07
C ASN A 36 4.77 19.20 5.25
N GLU A 37 4.88 19.51 3.96
CA GLU A 37 3.72 19.60 3.08
C GLU A 37 2.99 18.26 2.98
N ALA A 38 3.72 17.16 2.75
CA ALA A 38 3.15 15.82 2.70
C ALA A 38 2.47 15.43 4.03
N ALA A 39 3.09 15.73 5.17
CA ALA A 39 2.53 15.48 6.50
C ALA A 39 1.26 16.32 6.72
N SER A 40 1.24 17.58 6.27
CA SER A 40 0.08 18.46 6.39
C SER A 40 -1.13 17.93 5.62
N VAL A 41 -0.92 17.39 4.41
CA VAL A 41 -1.96 16.76 3.59
C VAL A 41 -2.52 15.51 4.27
N VAL A 42 -1.67 14.72 4.91
CA VAL A 42 -2.10 13.49 5.60
C VAL A 42 -2.80 13.79 6.92
N ARG A 43 -2.36 14.82 7.66
CA ARG A 43 -2.98 15.25 8.95
C ARG A 43 -4.37 15.83 8.76
N LYS A 44 -4.67 16.50 7.64
CA LYS A 44 -6.00 17.05 7.37
C LYS A 44 -7.03 15.90 7.27
N PRO A 45 -8.10 15.91 8.07
CA PRO A 45 -9.20 14.96 7.89
C PRO A 45 -9.87 15.26 6.55
N SER A 46 -9.65 14.40 5.56
CA SER A 46 -10.33 14.49 4.27
C SER A 46 -11.72 13.85 4.39
N PHE A 47 -12.74 14.52 3.85
CA PHE A 47 -14.11 14.03 3.78
C PHE A 47 -14.17 12.64 3.14
N GLU A 48 -13.36 12.37 2.12
CA GLU A 48 -13.26 11.04 1.49
C GLU A 48 -12.74 9.96 2.45
N LYS A 49 -11.78 10.27 3.33
CA LYS A 49 -11.24 9.31 4.31
C LYS A 49 -12.29 8.96 5.37
N THR A 50 -13.07 9.96 5.80
CA THR A 50 -14.12 9.78 6.82
C THR A 50 -15.34 9.07 6.25
N ALA A 51 -15.77 9.45 5.04
CA ALA A 51 -16.87 8.79 4.33
C ALA A 51 -16.54 7.33 4.03
N ASN A 52 -15.33 7.02 3.53
CA ASN A 52 -14.91 5.63 3.33
C ASN A 52 -14.90 4.81 4.62
N LYS A 53 -14.44 5.38 5.73
CA LYS A 53 -14.46 4.68 7.03
C LYS A 53 -15.89 4.37 7.49
N TRP A 54 -16.84 5.26 7.21
CA TRP A 54 -18.26 5.03 7.50
C TRP A 54 -18.87 3.98 6.56
N LEU A 55 -18.59 4.07 5.26
CA LEU A 55 -19.00 3.10 4.25
C LEU A 55 -18.50 1.69 4.56
N ILE A 56 -17.22 1.55 4.97
CA ILE A 56 -16.63 0.28 5.38
C ILE A 56 -17.32 -0.27 6.65
N LYS A 57 -17.69 0.60 7.61
CA LYS A 57 -18.44 0.18 8.80
C LYS A 57 -19.83 -0.33 8.46
N VAL A 58 -20.54 0.37 7.57
CA VAL A 58 -21.87 -0.04 7.10
C VAL A 58 -21.78 -1.35 6.32
N ALA A 59 -20.80 -1.48 5.42
CA ALA A 59 -20.56 -2.71 4.69
C ALA A 59 -20.28 -3.89 5.62
N ASN A 60 -19.38 -3.73 6.61
CA ASN A 60 -19.08 -4.79 7.59
C ASN A 60 -20.30 -5.16 8.46
N PHE A 61 -21.14 -4.18 8.78
CA PHE A 61 -22.38 -4.43 9.52
C PHE A 61 -23.39 -5.22 8.68
N LEU A 62 -23.56 -4.86 7.42
CA LEU A 62 -24.44 -5.57 6.48
C LEU A 62 -23.95 -6.99 6.19
N VAL A 63 -22.63 -7.20 6.02
CA VAL A 63 -22.03 -8.53 5.85
C VAL A 63 -22.34 -9.45 7.03
N ARG A 64 -22.37 -8.92 8.27
CA ARG A 64 -22.76 -9.69 9.47
C ARG A 64 -24.22 -10.13 9.49
N ILE A 65 -25.08 -9.45 8.74
CA ILE A 65 -26.53 -9.72 8.68
C ILE A 65 -26.89 -10.54 7.43
N LEU A 66 -25.98 -10.63 6.46
CA LEU A 66 -26.19 -11.32 5.19
C LEU A 66 -25.88 -12.83 5.29
N PRO A 67 -26.71 -13.71 4.69
CA PRO A 67 -26.44 -15.14 4.61
C PRO A 67 -25.13 -15.45 3.87
N GLU A 68 -24.39 -16.48 4.31
CA GLU A 68 -23.06 -16.82 3.79
C GLU A 68 -23.01 -16.96 2.25
N ALA A 69 -24.05 -17.52 1.63
CA ALA A 69 -24.13 -17.69 0.18
C ALA A 69 -24.09 -16.38 -0.63
N TRP A 70 -24.51 -15.26 -0.04
CA TRP A 70 -24.50 -13.96 -0.71
C TRP A 70 -23.19 -13.20 -0.49
N ALA A 71 -22.57 -13.39 0.67
CA ALA A 71 -21.28 -12.78 0.99
C ALA A 71 -20.17 -13.29 0.05
N THR A 72 -20.11 -14.61 -0.18
CA THR A 72 -19.12 -15.23 -1.09
C THR A 72 -19.28 -14.72 -2.52
N ARG A 73 -20.52 -14.66 -3.03
CA ARG A 73 -20.81 -14.16 -4.39
C ARG A 73 -20.47 -12.69 -4.59
N MET A 74 -20.59 -11.86 -3.54
CA MET A 74 -20.18 -10.46 -3.60
C MET A 74 -18.66 -10.31 -3.52
N MET A 75 -18.00 -11.05 -2.63
CA MET A 75 -16.54 -11.04 -2.52
C MET A 75 -15.85 -11.54 -3.78
N ASP A 76 -16.39 -12.57 -4.46
CA ASP A 76 -15.83 -13.07 -5.72
C ASP A 76 -15.90 -12.00 -6.83
N LYS A 77 -17.02 -11.28 -6.92
CA LYS A 77 -17.16 -10.16 -7.87
C LYS A 77 -16.29 -8.97 -7.49
N ALA A 78 -16.18 -8.64 -6.20
CA ALA A 78 -15.32 -7.56 -5.72
C ALA A 78 -13.83 -7.89 -5.90
N SER A 79 -13.44 -9.15 -5.70
CA SER A 79 -12.08 -9.65 -5.91
C SER A 79 -11.71 -9.60 -7.39
N SER A 80 -12.62 -9.99 -8.30
CA SER A 80 -12.39 -9.80 -9.75
C SER A 80 -12.20 -8.34 -10.17
N LEU A 81 -12.81 -7.40 -9.45
CA LEU A 81 -12.73 -5.96 -9.73
C LEU A 81 -11.54 -5.28 -9.02
N LEU A 82 -11.09 -5.83 -7.90
CA LEU A 82 -9.97 -5.33 -7.09
C LEU A 82 -8.63 -5.99 -7.40
N GLY A 83 -8.61 -7.09 -8.18
CA GLY A 83 -7.35 -7.71 -8.58
C GLY A 83 -7.39 -9.20 -8.88
N GLY A 84 -8.48 -9.75 -9.41
CA GLY A 84 -8.59 -11.15 -9.84
C GLY A 84 -7.76 -11.49 -11.10
N GLY A 85 -6.67 -10.78 -11.34
CA GLY A 85 -5.77 -11.05 -12.46
C GLY A 85 -4.52 -10.18 -12.35
N GLY A 86 -3.48 -10.71 -11.70
CA GLY A 86 -2.05 -10.40 -11.93
C GLY A 86 -1.61 -8.93 -12.01
N GLY A 87 -2.45 -7.99 -11.59
CA GLY A 87 -2.25 -6.56 -11.80
C GLY A 87 -2.12 -5.87 -10.45
N LEU A 88 -0.88 -5.61 -10.06
CA LEU A 88 -0.55 -4.88 -8.83
C LEU A 88 -1.18 -3.46 -8.89
N PRO A 89 -1.91 -3.02 -7.84
CA PRO A 89 -2.39 -1.65 -7.74
C PRO A 89 -1.22 -0.67 -7.83
N GLY A 90 -1.29 0.31 -8.74
CA GLY A 90 -0.22 1.29 -9.03
C GLY A 90 0.20 2.21 -7.87
N LYS A 91 -0.24 1.94 -6.64
CA LYS A 91 0.17 2.63 -5.42
C LYS A 91 0.91 1.63 -4.55
N MET A 92 2.24 1.76 -4.48
CA MET A 92 3.11 0.87 -3.71
C MET A 92 2.83 0.93 -2.19
N ALA A 93 2.24 2.01 -1.68
CA ALA A 93 2.09 2.20 -0.24
C ALA A 93 1.10 1.23 0.45
N PRO A 94 -0.09 0.95 -0.11
CA PRO A 94 -0.96 -0.13 0.36
C PRO A 94 -0.33 -1.54 0.30
N MET A 95 0.51 -1.84 -0.69
CA MET A 95 1.11 -3.18 -0.87
C MET A 95 1.99 -3.60 0.32
N TYR A 96 2.83 -2.71 0.84
CA TYR A 96 3.68 -3.02 1.99
C TYR A 96 2.88 -3.24 3.29
N GLY A 97 1.73 -2.57 3.43
CA GLY A 97 0.85 -2.78 4.59
C GLY A 97 0.12 -4.13 4.52
N LEU A 98 -0.31 -4.52 3.32
CA LEU A 98 -0.95 -5.81 3.07
C LEU A 98 0.04 -6.98 3.26
N ILE A 99 1.27 -6.86 2.76
CA ILE A 99 2.35 -7.84 2.97
C ILE A 99 2.61 -8.07 4.47
N GLY A 100 2.62 -7.01 5.28
CA GLY A 100 2.80 -7.15 6.73
C GLY A 100 1.62 -7.79 7.46
N SER A 101 0.46 -7.94 6.82
CA SER A 101 -0.75 -8.53 7.41
C SER A 101 -1.04 -9.96 6.95
N LEU A 102 -0.31 -10.48 5.95
CA LEU A 102 -0.53 -11.81 5.40
C LEU A 102 0.23 -12.88 6.22
N PRO A 103 -0.47 -13.84 6.85
CA PRO A 103 0.15 -14.89 7.65
C PRO A 103 0.80 -16.01 6.82
N ASN A 104 0.62 -16.02 5.49
CA ASN A 104 1.03 -17.11 4.63
C ASN A 104 2.39 -16.84 3.96
N ARG A 105 3.44 -17.52 4.45
CA ARG A 105 4.82 -17.39 3.95
C ARG A 105 5.04 -17.96 2.54
N GLY A 106 4.09 -18.71 1.99
CA GLY A 106 4.18 -19.26 0.64
C GLY A 106 4.12 -18.21 -0.46
N ASP A 107 3.29 -17.18 -0.28
CA ASP A 107 3.02 -16.13 -1.28
C ASP A 107 4.19 -15.14 -1.43
N LEU A 108 4.96 -14.95 -0.35
CA LEU A 108 6.18 -14.12 -0.35
C LEU A 108 7.31 -14.71 -1.20
N LYS A 109 7.44 -16.03 -1.21
CA LYS A 109 8.50 -16.71 -1.94
C LYS A 109 8.31 -16.55 -3.45
N GLU A 110 7.10 -16.77 -3.94
CA GLU A 110 6.77 -16.61 -5.36
C GLU A 110 6.96 -15.17 -5.82
N LEU A 111 6.54 -14.19 -5.01
CA LEU A 111 6.75 -12.77 -5.33
C LEU A 111 8.24 -12.39 -5.40
N VAL A 112 9.09 -12.98 -4.56
CA VAL A 112 10.54 -12.77 -4.62
C VAL A 112 11.14 -13.45 -5.85
N LEU A 113 10.69 -14.66 -6.19
CA LEU A 113 11.13 -15.35 -7.40
C LEU A 113 10.76 -14.57 -8.66
N ASP A 114 9.52 -14.08 -8.75
CA ASP A 114 9.06 -13.23 -9.87
C ASP A 114 9.85 -11.93 -9.99
N LEU A 115 10.22 -11.31 -8.86
CA LEU A 115 11.06 -10.11 -8.85
C LEU A 115 12.46 -10.43 -9.39
N LEU A 116 13.09 -11.50 -8.90
CA LEU A 116 14.43 -11.91 -9.32
C LEU A 116 14.45 -12.32 -10.79
N ASP A 117 13.45 -13.07 -11.24
CA ASP A 117 13.28 -13.40 -12.66
C ASP A 117 13.06 -12.14 -13.50
N GLY A 118 12.30 -11.16 -13.01
CA GLY A 118 12.13 -9.87 -13.65
C GLY A 118 13.44 -9.08 -13.81
N MET A 119 14.34 -9.17 -12.83
CA MET A 119 15.66 -8.53 -12.86
C MET A 119 16.64 -9.27 -13.78
N MET A 120 16.52 -10.60 -13.87
CA MET A 120 17.46 -11.45 -14.61
C MET A 120 17.01 -11.78 -16.03
N ARG A 121 15.77 -11.48 -16.40
CA ARG A 121 15.25 -11.74 -17.75
C ARG A 121 15.75 -10.67 -18.72
N TYR A 122 16.66 -11.07 -19.61
CA TYR A 122 17.06 -10.26 -20.76
C TYR A 122 15.87 -10.10 -21.72
N LYS A 123 15.29 -8.89 -21.77
CA LYS A 123 14.33 -8.52 -22.82
C LYS A 123 15.13 -8.23 -24.09
N LYS A 124 14.99 -9.10 -25.09
CA LYS A 124 15.50 -8.88 -26.45
C LYS A 124 14.64 -7.85 -27.18
#